data_AF-A0A662SEI6-F1
#
_entry.id   AF-A0A662SEI6-F1
#
_cell.length_a   1.000
_cell.length_b   1.000
_cell.length_c   1.000
_cell.angle_alpha   90.00
_cell.angle_beta   90.00
_cell.angle_gamma   90.00
#
_symmetry.space_group_name_H-M   'P 1'
#
loop_
_entity.id
_entity.type
_entity.pdbx_description
1 polymer ?
#
loop_
_entity_poly.entity_id
_entity_poly.type
_entity_poly.pdbx_seq_one_letter_code
_entity_poly.pdbx_strand_id
1 'polypeptide(L)'
;MIEFILLSGMMLILPLFEKLEILKPTRTTLSTLNIPIGIISFFAGIHVMRAFGATFTFPGIMGIIAGILLCFDIFKSLPKDEKRIAQLHNIMATFQVPVGIITIIAAIIGVFLKPSF
;
A
#
# COMPACT_ATOMS: atom_id res chain seq x y z
N MET A 1 -1.07 -12.58 -7.98
CA MET A 1 -1.27 -11.12 -8.05
C MET A 1 -1.96 -10.55 -6.81
N ILE A 2 -3.00 -11.17 -6.27
CA ILE A 2 -3.73 -10.67 -5.08
C ILE A 2 -2.84 -10.64 -3.83
N GLU A 3 -1.85 -11.53 -3.77
CA GLU A 3 -0.86 -11.61 -2.69
C GLU A 3 -0.04 -10.32 -2.57
N PHE A 4 0.23 -9.63 -3.69
CA PHE A 4 0.94 -8.34 -3.68
C PHE A 4 0.06 -7.18 -3.20
N ILE A 5 -1.26 -7.29 -3.38
CA ILE A 5 -2.24 -6.34 -2.83
C ILE A 5 -2.34 -6.53 -1.32
N LEU A 6 -2.29 -7.78 -0.84
CA LEU A 6 -2.22 -8.07 0.59
C LEU A 6 -0.93 -7.50 1.20
N LEU A 7 0.21 -7.74 0.53
CA LEU A 7 1.52 -7.25 0.97
C LEU A 7 1.57 -5.72 1.05
N SER A 8 0.97 -5.00 0.11
CA SER A 8 0.92 -3.54 0.16
C SER A 8 0.02 -3.03 1.29
N GLY A 9 -1.11 -3.69 1.54
CA GLY A 9 -1.95 -3.42 2.72
C GLY A 9 -1.19 -3.60 4.03
N MET A 10 -0.36 -4.64 4.15
CA MET A 10 0.53 -4.86 5.30
C MET A 10 1.60 -3.78 5.44
N MET A 11 2.20 -3.33 4.34
CA MET A 11 3.19 -2.24 4.40
C MET A 11 2.56 -0.90 4.82
N LEU A 12 1.32 -0.65 4.42
CA LEU A 12 0.59 0.57 4.80
C LEU A 12 0.22 0.61 6.30
N ILE A 13 0.07 -0.53 6.96
CA ILE A 13 -0.17 -0.58 8.42
C ILE A 13 1.13 -0.57 9.24
N LEU A 14 2.30 -0.73 8.61
CA LEU A 14 3.60 -0.73 9.30
C LEU A 14 3.82 0.50 10.22
N PRO A 15 3.40 1.73 9.85
CA PRO A 15 3.49 2.89 10.74
C PRO A 15 2.73 2.73 12.07
N LEU A 16 1.69 1.89 12.13
CA LEU A 16 0.96 1.62 13.36
C LEU A 16 1.86 0.97 14.43
N PHE A 17 2.86 0.20 13.98
CA PHE A 17 3.82 -0.49 14.83
C PHE A 17 5.03 0.37 15.21
N GLU A 18 5.15 1.62 14.73
CA GLU A 18 6.24 2.53 15.10
C GLU A 18 6.27 2.90 16.59
N LYS A 19 5.12 2.77 17.26
CA LYS A 19 5.03 2.99 18.71
C LYS A 19 5.81 1.94 19.52
N LEU A 20 6.22 0.83 18.90
CA LEU A 20 7.05 -0.19 19.52
C LEU A 20 8.52 0.10 19.24
N GLU A 21 9.27 0.51 20.27
CA GLU A 21 10.69 0.91 20.12
C GLU A 21 11.58 -0.16 19.49
N ILE A 22 11.20 -1.42 19.67
CA ILE A 22 11.89 -2.61 19.14
C ILE A 22 11.89 -2.63 17.60
N LEU A 23 10.93 -1.96 16.95
CA LEU A 23 10.74 -2.01 15.49
C LEU A 23 11.28 -0.79 14.74
N LYS A 24 11.80 0.23 15.44
CA LYS A 24 12.39 1.43 14.84
C LYS A 24 13.45 1.12 13.76
N PRO A 25 14.48 0.29 13.99
CA PRO A 25 15.50 0.01 12.97
C PRO A 25 14.94 -0.79 11.79
N THR A 26 14.08 -1.78 12.07
CA THR A 26 13.40 -2.59 11.06
C THR A 26 12.54 -1.75 10.13
N ARG A 27 11.84 -0.74 10.67
CA ARG A 27 10.93 0.11 9.91
C ARG A 27 11.65 0.98 8.88
N THR A 28 12.83 1.51 9.20
CA THR A 28 13.60 2.30 8.23
C THR A 28 14.03 1.42 7.05
N THR A 29 14.50 0.20 7.31
CA THR A 29 14.85 -0.76 6.26
C THR A 29 13.63 -1.16 5.42
N LEU A 30 12.48 -1.41 6.06
CA LEU A 30 11.24 -1.75 5.36
C LEU A 30 10.69 -0.55 4.56
N SER A 31 10.88 0.68 5.04
CA SER A 31 10.42 1.89 4.34
C SER A 31 11.10 2.09 2.99
N THR A 32 12.37 1.67 2.86
CA THR A 32 13.06 1.63 1.57
C THR A 32 12.39 0.66 0.59
N LEU A 33 11.76 -0.39 1.11
CA LEU A 33 11.05 -1.40 0.32
C LEU A 33 9.63 -0.96 -0.07
N ASN A 34 9.09 0.11 0.53
CA ASN A 34 7.76 0.64 0.18
C ASN A 34 7.69 1.02 -1.30
N ILE A 35 8.75 1.62 -1.84
CA ILE A 35 8.79 2.05 -3.24
C ILE A 35 8.63 0.87 -4.22
N PRO A 36 9.51 -0.16 -4.21
CA PRO A 36 9.35 -1.29 -5.12
C PRO A 36 8.05 -2.07 -4.87
N ILE A 37 7.60 -2.23 -3.62
CA ILE A 37 6.32 -2.89 -3.33
C ILE A 37 5.16 -2.08 -3.87
N GLY A 38 5.22 -0.75 -3.77
CA GLY A 38 4.21 0.16 -4.30
C GLY A 38 4.04 -0.01 -5.81
N ILE A 39 5.16 -0.09 -6.54
CA ILE A 39 5.18 -0.33 -7.99
C ILE A 39 4.53 -1.69 -8.31
N ILE A 40 4.94 -2.76 -7.61
CA ILE A 40 4.40 -4.10 -7.85
C ILE A 40 2.89 -4.14 -7.54
N SER A 41 2.45 -3.53 -6.44
CA SER A 41 1.04 -3.46 -6.06
C SER A 41 0.20 -2.68 -7.07
N PHE A 42 0.74 -1.60 -7.63
CA PHE A 42 0.06 -0.82 -8.66
C PHE A 42 -0.24 -1.66 -9.90
N PHE A 43 0.78 -2.36 -10.42
CA PHE A 43 0.58 -3.27 -11.56
C PHE A 43 -0.28 -4.49 -11.19
N ALA A 44 -0.15 -5.01 -9.97
CA ALA A 44 -1.01 -6.08 -9.47
C ALA A 44 -2.49 -5.68 -9.46
N GLY A 45 -2.80 -4.46 -9.02
CA GLY A 45 -4.16 -3.91 -9.03
C GLY A 45 -4.73 -3.80 -10.44
N ILE A 46 -3.97 -3.24 -11.39
CA ILE A 46 -4.36 -3.14 -12.80
C ILE A 46 -4.61 -4.53 -13.40
N HIS A 47 -3.72 -5.49 -13.13
CA HIS A 47 -3.85 -6.84 -13.65
C HIS A 47 -5.08 -7.54 -13.08
N VAL A 48 -5.31 -7.48 -11.76
CA VAL A 48 -6.48 -8.10 -11.12
C VAL A 48 -7.78 -7.54 -11.70
N MET A 49 -7.82 -6.24 -11.96
CA MET A 49 -8.99 -5.59 -12.56
C MET A 49 -9.23 -6.02 -14.02
N ARG A 50 -8.18 -6.26 -14.81
CA ARG A 50 -8.29 -6.74 -16.20
C ARG A 50 -8.52 -8.24 -16.32
N ALA A 51 -7.95 -9.04 -15.42
CA ALA A 51 -7.92 -10.49 -15.53
C ALA A 51 -9.22 -11.17 -15.05
N PHE A 52 -9.91 -10.60 -14.06
CA PHE A 52 -11.02 -11.27 -13.41
C PHE A 52 -12.38 -10.52 -13.47
N GLY A 53 -12.46 -9.43 -14.23
CA GLY A 53 -13.71 -8.69 -14.48
C GLY A 53 -14.26 -7.94 -13.26
N ALA A 54 -15.54 -7.56 -13.32
CA ALA A 54 -16.19 -6.65 -12.35
C ALA A 54 -16.15 -7.14 -10.89
N THR A 55 -16.09 -8.46 -10.68
CA THR A 55 -16.06 -9.07 -9.34
C THR A 55 -14.78 -8.72 -8.57
N PHE A 56 -13.70 -8.36 -9.27
CA PHE A 56 -12.40 -8.04 -8.68
C PHE A 56 -12.05 -6.56 -8.77
N THR A 57 -13.02 -5.71 -9.12
CA THR A 57 -12.84 -4.27 -9.18
C THR A 57 -12.46 -3.69 -7.81
N PHE A 58 -13.05 -4.17 -6.72
CA PHE A 58 -12.72 -3.70 -5.37
C PHE A 58 -11.28 -4.03 -4.96
N PRO A 59 -10.80 -5.30 -5.02
CA PRO A 59 -9.39 -5.63 -4.81
C PRO A 59 -8.44 -4.86 -5.75
N GLY A 60 -8.79 -4.74 -7.04
CA GLY A 60 -7.97 -4.06 -8.04
C GLY A 60 -7.77 -2.58 -7.73
N ILE A 61 -8.85 -1.85 -7.42
CA ILE A 61 -8.80 -0.43 -7.05
C ILE A 61 -7.98 -0.24 -5.78
N MET A 62 -8.21 -1.06 -4.76
CA MET A 62 -7.45 -0.95 -3.51
C MET A 62 -5.96 -1.23 -3.72
N GLY A 63 -5.59 -2.18 -4.58
CA GLY A 63 -4.19 -2.43 -4.95
C GLY A 63 -3.52 -1.26 -5.67
N ILE A 64 -4.27 -0.54 -6.51
CA ILE A 64 -3.81 0.69 -7.18
C ILE A 64 -3.60 1.82 -6.16
N ILE A 65 -4.61 2.07 -5.31
CA ILE A 65 -4.53 3.11 -4.27
C ILE A 65 -3.37 2.83 -3.32
N ALA A 66 -3.25 1.58 -2.86
CA ALA A 66 -2.17 1.18 -1.97
C ALA A 66 -0.79 1.31 -2.62
N GLY A 67 -0.69 0.92 -3.90
CA GLY A 67 0.54 1.06 -4.68
C GLY A 67 0.98 2.52 -4.80
N ILE A 68 0.03 3.42 -5.09
CA ILE A 68 0.29 4.87 -5.17
C ILE A 68 0.76 5.41 -3.81
N LEU A 69 0.05 5.09 -2.73
CA LEU A 69 0.39 5.56 -1.38
C LEU A 69 1.79 5.11 -0.93
N LEU A 70 2.20 3.88 -1.26
CA LEU A 70 3.54 3.41 -0.96
C LEU A 70 4.62 4.09 -1.82
N CYS A 71 4.31 4.38 -3.08
CA CYS A 71 5.20 5.16 -3.96
C CYS A 71 5.34 6.63 -3.51
N PHE A 72 4.42 7.16 -2.70
CA PHE A 72 4.54 8.53 -2.22
C PHE A 72 5.75 8.76 -1.28
N ASP A 73 6.32 7.70 -0.71
CA ASP A 73 7.58 7.79 0.02
C ASP A 73 8.76 8.26 -0.87
N ILE A 74 8.65 8.18 -2.21
CA ILE A 74 9.61 8.79 -3.15
C ILE A 74 9.69 10.30 -2.93
N PHE A 75 8.56 10.98 -2.66
CA PHE A 75 8.53 12.44 -2.50
C PHE A 75 9.24 12.92 -1.24
N LYS A 76 9.45 12.06 -0.22
CA LYS A 76 10.29 12.40 0.94
C LYS A 76 11.77 12.58 0.56
N SER A 77 12.21 11.98 -0.53
CA SER A 77 13.59 12.07 -1.02
C SER A 77 13.83 13.28 -1.94
N LEU A 78 12.77 14.02 -2.31
CA LEU A 78 12.86 15.17 -3.19
C LEU A 78 13.06 16.48 -2.39
N PRO A 79 14.17 17.22 -2.61
CA PRO A 79 14.47 18.43 -1.86
C PRO A 79 13.74 19.65 -2.46
N LYS A 80 12.42 19.79 -2.28
CA LYS A 80 11.66 21.01 -2.66
C LYS A 80 10.49 21.28 -1.71
N ASP A 81 10.47 22.47 -1.11
CA ASP A 81 9.41 23.03 -0.25
C ASP A 81 8.97 22.18 0.97
N GLU A 82 9.77 22.27 2.04
CA GLU A 82 9.55 21.60 3.33
C GLU A 82 8.13 21.78 3.90
N LYS A 83 7.52 22.95 3.73
CA LYS A 83 6.18 23.24 4.26
C LYS A 83 5.08 22.44 3.56
N ARG A 84 5.15 22.29 2.23
CA ARG A 84 4.14 21.52 1.47
C ARG A 84 4.34 20.02 1.63
N ILE A 85 5.59 19.56 1.66
CA ILE A 85 5.91 18.15 1.89
C ILE A 85 5.46 17.73 3.30
N ALA A 86 5.66 18.55 4.32
CA ALA A 86 5.23 18.24 5.69
C ALA A 86 3.69 18.09 5.81
N GLN A 87 2.92 18.97 5.15
CA GLN A 87 1.45 18.88 5.13
C GLN A 87 0.98 17.62 4.41
N LEU A 88 1.52 17.34 3.22
CA LEU A 88 1.25 16.12 2.47
C LEU A 88 1.61 14.87 3.28
N HIS A 89 2.76 14.87 3.96
CA HIS A 89 3.19 13.74 4.76
C HIS A 89 2.25 13.46 5.93
N ASN A 90 1.76 14.49 6.62
CA ASN A 90 0.87 14.33 7.77
C ASN A 90 -0.53 13.82 7.36
N ILE A 91 -1.05 14.33 6.24
CA ILE A 91 -2.28 13.85 5.62
C ILE A 91 -2.11 12.39 5.21
N MET A 92 -1.03 12.08 4.50
CA MET A 92 -0.72 10.71 4.07
C MET A 92 -0.62 9.75 5.25
N ALA A 93 0.13 10.10 6.29
CA ALA A 93 0.29 9.26 7.48
C ALA A 93 -1.06 8.96 8.16
N THR A 94 -1.98 9.93 8.15
CA THR A 94 -3.33 9.77 8.71
C THR A 94 -4.18 8.80 7.89
N PHE A 95 -4.10 8.86 6.56
CA PHE A 95 -4.88 7.98 5.67
C PHE A 95 -4.20 6.63 5.38
N GLN A 96 -2.90 6.51 5.61
CA GLN A 96 -2.11 5.32 5.29
C GLN A 96 -2.64 4.09 6.02
N VAL A 97 -2.86 4.18 7.34
CA VAL A 97 -3.31 3.05 8.16
C VAL A 97 -4.74 2.62 7.80
N PRO A 98 -5.75 3.52 7.73
CA PRO A 98 -7.09 3.14 7.28
C PRO A 98 -7.09 2.49 5.90
N VAL A 99 -6.34 3.05 4.94
CA VAL A 99 -6.26 2.47 3.59
C VAL A 99 -5.57 1.11 3.62
N GLY A 100 -4.54 0.92 4.44
CA GLY A 100 -3.90 -0.37 4.66
C GLY A 100 -4.88 -1.43 5.13
N ILE A 101 -5.71 -1.13 6.13
CA ILE A 101 -6.74 -2.05 6.66
C ILE A 101 -7.75 -2.42 5.56
N ILE A 102 -8.29 -1.43 4.84
CA ILE A 102 -9.26 -1.68 3.77
C ILE A 102 -8.63 -2.50 2.64
N THR A 103 -7.35 -2.25 2.33
CA THR A 103 -6.61 -3.00 1.30
C THR A 103 -6.42 -4.46 1.70
N ILE A 104 -6.12 -4.74 2.98
CA ILE A 104 -6.04 -6.11 3.50
C ILE A 104 -7.39 -6.82 3.35
N ILE A 105 -8.48 -6.16 3.76
CA ILE A 105 -9.83 -6.71 3.61
C ILE A 105 -10.14 -6.99 2.13
N ALA A 106 -9.82 -6.05 1.24
CA ALA A 106 -10.02 -6.20 -0.20
C ALA A 106 -9.20 -7.37 -0.79
N ALA A 107 -7.95 -7.53 -0.35
CA ALA A 107 -7.11 -8.64 -0.76
C ALA A 107 -7.66 -9.98 -0.27
N ILE A 108 -8.10 -10.07 0.99
CA ILE A 108 -8.72 -11.28 1.55
C ILE A 108 -9.98 -11.64 0.75
N ILE A 109 -10.87 -10.68 0.49
CA ILE A 109 -12.06 -10.88 -0.35
C ILE A 109 -11.65 -11.38 -1.75
N GLY A 110 -10.61 -10.78 -2.35
CA GLY A 110 -10.07 -11.22 -3.62
C GLY A 110 -9.55 -12.66 -3.59
N VAL A 111 -8.92 -13.11 -2.51
CA VAL A 111 -8.45 -14.50 -2.36
C VAL A 111 -9.64 -15.46 -2.35
N PHE A 112 -10.71 -15.14 -1.62
CA PHE A 112 -11.91 -16.00 -1.56
C PHE A 112 -12.72 -16.01 -2.85
N LEU A 113 -12.71 -14.90 -3.61
CA LEU A 113 -13.39 -14.80 -4.89
C LEU A 113 -12.61 -15.46 -6.03
N LYS A 114 -11.29 -15.65 -5.87
CA LYS A 114 -10.43 -16.23 -6.91
C LYS A 114 -10.93 -17.63 -7.28
N PRO A 115 -11.35 -17.87 -8.53
CA PRO A 115 -11.78 -19.20 -8.93
C PRO A 115 -10.58 -20.15 -8.86
N SER A 116 -10.75 -21.22 -8.09
CA SER A 116 -9.80 -22.33 -7.97
C SER A 116 -9.95 -23.24 -9.18
N PHE A 117 -9.27 -22.91 -10.28
CA PHE A 117 -9.03 -23.80 -11.41
C PHE A 117 -7.53 -23.92 -11.64
#